data_AF-A0A2I0BHM6-F1
#
_entry.id   AF-A0A2I0BHM6-F1
#
_cell.length_a   1.000
_cell.length_b   1.000
_cell.length_c   1.000
_cell.angle_alpha   90.00
_cell.angle_beta   90.00
_cell.angle_gamma   90.00
#
_symmetry.space_group_name_H-M   'P 1'
#
loop_
_entity.id
_entity.type
_entity.pdbx_description
1 polymer ?
#
loop_
_entity_poly.entity_id
_entity_poly.type
_entity_poly.pdbx_seq_one_letter_code
_entity_poly.pdbx_strand_id
1 'polypeptide(L)'
;MIFSILQESEWLEVALLKWLDDEYCPEPTNSDISMVAAQSYYKSLISKQTDLGEILLKMVRDLETVSFQQSFHGVFSSANAAINLITQRIESMSGQ
;
A
#
# COMPACT_ATOMS: atom_id res chain seq x y z
N MET A 1 -1.62 14.30 15.76
CA MET A 1 -1.84 12.98 16.42
C MET A 1 -0.79 12.04 15.87
N ILE A 2 0.08 11.45 16.70
CA ILE A 2 1.11 10.50 16.20
C ILE A 2 0.49 9.10 16.27
N PHE A 3 0.16 8.53 15.12
CA PHE A 3 -0.33 7.16 15.02
C PHE A 3 0.82 6.15 15.18
N SER A 4 0.50 4.94 15.63
CA SER A 4 1.51 3.87 15.71
C SER A 4 1.83 3.32 14.31
N ILE A 5 3.04 2.78 14.12
CA ILE A 5 3.44 2.14 12.85
C ILE A 5 2.46 1.02 12.46
N LEU A 6 1.97 0.25 13.45
CA LEU A 6 0.96 -0.78 13.21
C LEU A 6 -0.34 -0.18 12.68
N GLN A 7 -0.81 0.89 13.30
CA GLN A 7 -2.02 1.59 12.86
C GLN A 7 -1.89 2.18 11.45
N GLU A 8 -0.70 2.67 11.09
CA GLU A 8 -0.42 3.16 9.73
C GLU A 8 -0.44 2.02 8.69
N SER A 9 0.05 0.82 9.04
CA SER A 9 -0.05 -0.33 8.15
C SER A 9 -1.48 -0.88 8.03
N GLU A 10 -2.22 -0.99 9.14
CA GLU A 10 -3.62 -1.45 9.13
C GLU A 10 -4.51 -0.48 8.34
N TRP A 11 -4.25 0.82 8.48
CA TRP A 11 -4.92 1.82 7.65
C TRP A 11 -4.65 1.60 6.16
N LEU A 12 -3.39 1.36 5.77
CA LEU A 12 -3.04 1.17 4.37
C LEU A 12 -3.73 -0.06 3.78
N GLU A 13 -3.81 -1.15 4.54
CA GLU A 13 -4.50 -2.38 4.12
C GLU A 13 -5.96 -2.10 3.75
N VAL A 14 -6.69 -1.45 4.65
CA VAL A 14 -8.12 -1.14 4.45
C VAL A 14 -8.32 -0.12 3.32
N ALA A 15 -7.48 0.92 3.29
CA ALA A 15 -7.58 1.98 2.30
C ALA A 15 -7.26 1.47 0.88
N LEU A 16 -6.22 0.65 0.74
CA LEU A 16 -5.82 0.10 -0.54
C LEU A 16 -6.82 -0.94 -1.05
N LEU A 17 -7.32 -1.83 -0.19
CA LEU A 17 -8.37 -2.77 -0.58
C LEU A 17 -9.59 -2.03 -1.15
N LYS A 18 -10.06 -1.01 -0.41
CA LYS A 18 -11.18 -0.17 -0.86
C LYS A 18 -10.89 0.51 -2.20
N TRP A 19 -9.70 1.09 -2.36
CA TRP A 19 -9.32 1.77 -3.59
C TRP A 19 -9.29 0.81 -4.79
N LEU A 20 -8.73 -0.40 -4.63
CA LEU A 20 -8.68 -1.41 -5.68
C LEU A 20 -10.08 -1.89 -6.09
N ASP A 21 -10.94 -2.12 -5.11
CA ASP A 21 -12.32 -2.54 -5.32
C ASP A 21 -13.15 -1.46 -6.03
N ASP A 22 -12.93 -0.18 -5.68
CA ASP A 22 -13.62 0.98 -6.27
C ASP A 22 -13.11 1.28 -7.69
N GLU A 23 -11.80 1.12 -7.97
CA GLU A 23 -11.19 1.46 -9.27
C GLU A 23 -11.39 0.37 -10.33
N TYR A 24 -11.22 -0.90 -9.97
CA TYR A 24 -11.25 -2.01 -10.94
C TYR A 24 -12.53 -2.83 -10.82
N CYS A 25 -12.67 -3.49 -9.68
CA CYS A 25 -13.84 -4.19 -9.15
C CYS A 25 -13.37 -5.09 -8.00
N PRO A 26 -14.27 -5.58 -7.13
CA PRO A 26 -13.90 -6.51 -6.08
C PRO A 26 -13.35 -7.84 -6.62
N GLU A 27 -12.13 -8.19 -6.22
CA GLU A 27 -11.49 -9.46 -6.55
C GLU A 27 -10.78 -10.06 -5.33
N PRO A 28 -10.71 -11.40 -5.18
CA PRO A 28 -9.97 -12.02 -4.07
C PRO A 28 -8.52 -11.56 -3.98
N THR A 29 -7.86 -11.37 -5.13
CA THR A 29 -6.47 -10.90 -5.22
C THR A 29 -6.28 -9.51 -4.59
N ASN A 30 -7.30 -8.63 -4.57
CA ASN A 30 -7.17 -7.31 -3.96
C ASN A 30 -6.88 -7.41 -2.46
N SER A 31 -7.41 -8.44 -1.77
CA SER A 31 -7.11 -8.69 -0.35
C SER A 31 -5.66 -9.12 -0.13
N ASP A 32 -5.10 -9.94 -1.03
CA ASP A 32 -3.70 -10.36 -0.92
C ASP A 32 -2.76 -9.17 -1.19
N ILE A 33 -3.10 -8.36 -2.19
CA ILE A 33 -2.35 -7.15 -2.55
C ILE A 33 -2.34 -6.16 -1.39
N SER A 34 -3.50 -5.87 -0.81
CA SER A 34 -3.61 -4.91 0.28
C SER A 34 -2.83 -5.34 1.51
N MET A 35 -2.93 -6.63 1.88
CA MET A 35 -2.19 -7.23 2.99
C MET A 35 -0.68 -7.17 2.75
N VAL A 36 -0.20 -7.56 1.56
CA VAL A 36 1.25 -7.55 1.24
C VAL A 36 1.79 -6.12 1.20
N ALA A 37 1.07 -5.18 0.60
CA ALA A 37 1.45 -3.77 0.58
C ALA A 37 1.54 -3.17 2.00
N ALA A 38 0.56 -3.45 2.85
CA ALA A 38 0.55 -3.03 4.26
C ALA A 38 1.74 -3.59 5.04
N GLN A 39 2.05 -4.88 4.87
CA GLN A 39 3.23 -5.50 5.48
C GLN A 39 4.54 -4.90 4.96
N SER A 40 4.61 -4.59 3.66
CA SER A 40 5.78 -3.93 3.06
C SER A 40 6.00 -2.54 3.64
N TYR A 41 4.92 -1.77 3.79
CA TYR A 41 4.94 -0.46 4.40
C TYR A 41 5.34 -0.52 5.89
N TYR A 42 4.76 -1.44 6.66
CA TYR A 42 5.14 -1.70 8.05
C TYR A 42 6.65 -1.95 8.17
N LYS A 43 7.19 -2.87 7.36
CA LYS A 43 8.63 -3.21 7.33
C LYS A 43 9.51 -2.00 6.98
N SER A 44 9.02 -1.11 6.12
CA SER A 44 9.72 0.12 5.77
C SER A 44 9.74 1.12 6.94
N LEU A 45 8.60 1.32 7.60
CA LEU A 45 8.47 2.21 8.74
C LEU A 45 9.30 1.77 9.95
N ILE A 46 9.30 0.47 10.30
CA ILE A 46 10.16 -0.05 11.39
C ILE A 46 11.65 0.13 11.08
N SER A 47 12.01 0.11 9.80
CA SER A 47 13.38 0.35 9.31
C SER A 47 13.72 1.83 9.20
N LYS A 48 12.80 2.72 9.60
CA LYS A 48 12.92 4.18 9.48
C LYS A 48 13.15 4.65 8.04
N GLN A 49 12.68 3.89 7.06
CA GLN A 49 12.74 4.27 5.66
C GLN A 49 11.72 5.39 5.40
N THR A 50 12.17 6.53 4.90
CA THR A 50 11.32 7.71 4.63
C THR A 50 11.28 8.12 3.17
N ASP A 51 12.20 7.63 2.34
CA ASP A 51 12.16 7.88 0.90
C ASP A 51 11.04 7.05 0.25
N LEU A 52 10.06 7.72 -0.33
CA LEU A 52 8.88 7.09 -0.94
C LEU A 52 9.24 6.25 -2.18
N GLY A 53 10.31 6.60 -2.91
CA GLY A 53 10.79 5.83 -4.06
C GLY A 53 11.35 4.47 -3.62
N GLU A 54 12.13 4.44 -2.55
CA GLU A 54 12.62 3.19 -1.96
C GLU A 54 11.49 2.33 -1.38
N ILE A 55 10.50 2.96 -0.73
CA ILE A 55 9.29 2.25 -0.24
C ILE A 55 8.53 1.65 -1.43
N LEU A 56 8.34 2.41 -2.51
CA LEU A 56 7.70 1.94 -3.73
C LEU A 56 8.43 0.71 -4.30
N LEU A 57 9.74 0.80 -4.52
CA LEU A 57 10.53 -0.28 -5.12
C LEU A 57 10.61 -1.51 -4.22
N LYS A 58 10.59 -1.33 -2.90
CA LYS A 58 10.46 -2.43 -1.96
C LYS A 58 9.08 -3.08 -2.07
N MET A 59 8.02 -2.29 -2.13
CA MET A 59 6.64 -2.78 -2.23
C MET A 59 6.38 -3.52 -3.54
N VAL A 60 6.92 -3.03 -4.66
CA VAL A 60 6.89 -3.74 -5.96
C VAL A 60 7.49 -5.15 -5.80
N ARG A 61 8.69 -5.26 -5.22
CA ARG A 61 9.35 -6.56 -4.97
C ARG A 61 8.55 -7.47 -4.06
N ASP A 62 7.93 -6.92 -3.01
CA ASP A 62 7.09 -7.71 -2.11
C ASP A 62 5.80 -8.17 -2.83
N LEU A 63 5.21 -7.34 -3.69
CA LEU A 63 3.98 -7.66 -4.45
C LEU A 63 4.22 -8.68 -5.59
N GLU A 64 5.46 -8.87 -6.07
CA GLU A 64 5.78 -9.95 -7.01
C GLU A 64 5.49 -11.36 -6.43
N THR A 65 5.30 -11.50 -5.12
CA THR A 65 4.87 -12.77 -4.50
C THR A 65 3.38 -13.06 -4.63
N VAL A 66 2.58 -12.09 -5.10
CA VAL A 66 1.13 -12.21 -5.30
C VAL A 66 0.83 -12.65 -6.73
N SER A 67 -0.18 -13.52 -6.91
CA SER A 67 -0.62 -13.94 -8.25
C SER A 67 -1.58 -12.92 -8.86
N PHE A 68 -1.17 -12.30 -9.97
CA PHE A 68 -1.98 -11.38 -10.78
C PHE A 68 -2.60 -12.03 -12.03
N GLN A 69 -2.49 -13.36 -12.21
CA GLN A 69 -2.83 -14.06 -13.47
C GLN A 69 -4.24 -13.79 -14.02
N GLN A 70 -5.19 -13.43 -13.17
CA GLN A 70 -6.57 -13.15 -13.54
C GLN A 70 -7.02 -11.74 -13.14
N SER A 71 -6.11 -10.88 -12.70
CA SER A 71 -6.47 -9.55 -12.21
C SER A 71 -6.43 -8.50 -13.32
N PHE A 72 -7.25 -7.45 -13.17
CA PHE A 72 -7.33 -6.32 -14.09
C PHE A 72 -6.12 -5.38 -14.05
N HIS A 73 -5.30 -5.50 -13.01
CA HIS A 73 -4.16 -4.63 -12.75
C HIS A 73 -2.91 -5.47 -12.42
N GLY A 74 -1.76 -4.82 -12.30
CA GLY A 74 -0.49 -5.46 -12.02
C GLY A 74 0.26 -4.86 -10.84
N VAL A 75 1.38 -5.50 -10.49
CA VAL A 75 2.28 -5.14 -9.39
C VAL A 75 2.54 -3.63 -9.28
N PHE A 76 2.96 -2.99 -10.39
CA PHE A 76 3.30 -1.57 -10.38
C PHE A 76 2.10 -0.65 -10.18
N SER A 77 0.94 -0.95 -10.80
CA SER A 77 -0.27 -0.16 -10.59
C SER A 77 -0.73 -0.22 -9.13
N SER A 78 -0.70 -1.40 -8.51
CA SER A 78 -1.10 -1.57 -7.11
C SER A 78 -0.12 -0.88 -6.16
N ALA A 79 1.19 -1.00 -6.40
CA ALA A 79 2.21 -0.33 -5.59
C ALA A 79 2.11 1.21 -5.70
N ASN A 80 1.88 1.73 -6.90
CA ASN A 80 1.69 3.17 -7.11
C ASN A 80 0.42 3.67 -6.42
N ALA A 81 -0.68 2.92 -6.46
CA ALA A 81 -1.90 3.26 -5.74
C ALA A 81 -1.65 3.35 -4.22
N ALA A 82 -0.91 2.39 -3.66
CA ALA A 82 -0.52 2.42 -2.26
C ALA A 82 0.31 3.66 -1.89
N ILE A 83 1.31 4.00 -2.71
CA ILE A 83 2.16 5.18 -2.50
C ILE A 83 1.37 6.48 -2.63
N ASN A 84 0.42 6.57 -3.57
CA ASN A 84 -0.47 7.71 -3.69
C ASN A 84 -1.31 7.90 -2.43
N LEU A 85 -1.87 6.82 -1.88
CA LEU A 85 -2.62 6.87 -0.61
C LEU A 85 -1.72 7.33 0.54
N ILE A 86 -0.53 6.76 0.69
CA ILE A 86 0.45 7.15 1.72
C ILE A 86 0.79 8.64 1.60
N THR A 87 1.04 9.12 0.39
CA THR A 87 1.37 10.54 0.12
C THR A 87 0.23 11.45 0.55
N GLN A 88 -1.00 11.17 0.11
CA GLN A 88 -2.19 11.93 0.52
C GLN A 88 -2.38 11.96 2.03
N ARG A 89 -2.12 10.82 2.71
CA ARG A 89 -2.20 10.75 4.17
C ARG A 89 -1.14 11.64 4.83
N ILE A 90 0.11 11.59 4.37
CA ILE A 90 1.20 12.45 4.88
C ILE A 90 0.85 13.94 4.69
N GLU A 91 0.36 14.33 3.52
CA GLU A 91 -0.08 15.69 3.23
C GLU A 91 -1.23 16.14 4.14
N SER A 92 -2.23 15.27 4.37
CA SER A 92 -3.36 15.57 5.26
C SER A 92 -2.94 15.80 6.72
N MET A 93 -1.84 15.19 7.16
CA MET A 93 -1.26 15.38 8.48
C MET A 93 -0.35 16.62 8.56
N SER A 94 0.15 17.09 7.41
CA SER A 94 1.06 18.25 7.31
C SER A 94 0.30 19.58 7.15
N GLY A 95 -1.00 19.52 6.83
CA GLY A 95 -1.89 20.68 6.68
C GLY A 95 -2.51 21.22 7.98
N GLN A 96 -1.87 20.99 9.14
CA GLN A 96 -2.24 21.58 10.45
C GLN A 96 -1.12 22.45 11.01
#